data_AF-A0A3D5VBM5-F1
#
_entry.id   AF-A0A3D5VBM5-F1
#
_cell.length_a   1.000
_cell.length_b   1.000
_cell.length_c   1.000
_cell.angle_alpha   90.00
_cell.angle_beta   90.00
_cell.angle_gamma   90.00
#
_symmetry.space_group_name_H-M   'P 1'
#
loop_
_entity.id
_entity.type
_entity.pdbx_description
1 polymer ?
#
loop_
_entity_poly.entity_id
_entity_poly.type
_entity_poly.pdbx_seq_one_letter_code
_entity_poly.pdbx_strand_id
1 'polypeptide(L)'
;MSILTNGILWWFYLPLQEGSWEQRKFYAIDMYSQSVDKIADVFNKFLNKDKVLSGEALINAKKLYGDRQKKDIIKRNIPKAWKKLHVEGDEFFIELLAETTENICGHRPDNLEISEFLLNIIKQPQMQILNKEDNHLQKNSYSSKMPINKIIKKNNLLSIDNNFTYQKISYFEFLRERIPVSSWKKLLVKFSEKIYTLHPNKFENITSISGTKRPYFTKNQYELRLPKKINNTDYYVETNLSANSIVSIIKDVLTLFGYKYSDLMIKISNN
;
A
#
# COMPACT_ATOMS: atom_id res chain seq x y z
N MET A 1 34.81 -10.43 -7.44
CA MET A 1 33.91 -11.55 -7.10
C MET A 1 34.72 -12.57 -6.33
N SER A 2 34.16 -13.20 -5.30
CA SER A 2 34.84 -14.25 -4.55
C SER A 2 34.00 -15.52 -4.55
N ILE A 3 34.68 -16.67 -4.41
CA ILE A 3 34.06 -17.99 -4.48
C ILE A 3 34.56 -18.79 -3.28
N LEU A 4 33.63 -19.43 -2.57
CA LEU A 4 33.94 -20.41 -1.54
C LEU A 4 33.48 -21.78 -2.04
N THR A 5 34.35 -22.78 -2.03
CA THR A 5 34.02 -24.11 -2.52
C THR A 5 34.75 -25.21 -1.77
N ASN A 6 34.10 -26.38 -1.65
CA ASN A 6 34.70 -27.64 -1.23
C ASN A 6 34.73 -28.68 -2.38
N GLY A 7 34.55 -28.24 -3.63
CA GLY A 7 34.47 -29.08 -4.82
C GLY A 7 33.05 -29.52 -5.17
N ILE A 8 32.19 -29.77 -4.17
CA ILE A 8 30.80 -30.21 -4.36
C ILE A 8 29.83 -29.02 -4.29
N LEU A 9 30.01 -28.15 -3.30
CA LEU A 9 29.24 -26.93 -3.12
C LEU A 9 30.09 -25.73 -3.52
N TRP A 10 29.55 -24.87 -4.39
CA TRP A 10 30.21 -23.63 -4.79
C TRP A 10 29.32 -22.44 -4.49
N TRP A 11 29.80 -21.51 -3.68
CA TRP A 11 29.08 -20.30 -3.30
C TRP A 11 29.78 -19.08 -3.88
N PHE A 12 29.00 -18.24 -4.57
CA PHE A 12 29.50 -17.06 -5.25
C PHE A 12 29.06 -15.79 -4.51
N TYR A 13 30.02 -14.89 -4.28
CA TYR A 13 29.84 -13.70 -3.46
C TYR A 13 30.27 -12.41 -4.17
N LEU A 14 29.60 -11.33 -3.78
CA LEU A 14 30.02 -9.96 -4.07
C LEU A 14 30.57 -9.31 -2.78
N PRO A 15 31.87 -9.45 -2.47
CA PRO A 15 32.42 -9.08 -1.17
C PRO A 15 32.34 -7.58 -0.87
N LEU A 16 32.35 -6.73 -1.90
CA LEU A 16 32.27 -5.27 -1.78
C LEU A 16 30.83 -4.74 -1.62
N GLN A 17 29.82 -5.60 -1.61
CA GLN A 17 28.44 -5.19 -1.34
C GLN A 17 28.18 -5.15 0.17
N GLU A 18 27.30 -4.25 0.60
CA GLU A 18 26.88 -4.16 1.99
C GLU A 18 26.00 -5.36 2.40
N GLY A 19 25.94 -5.64 3.71
CA GLY A 19 25.15 -6.72 4.30
C GLY A 19 25.95 -7.85 4.92
N SER A 20 25.27 -8.84 5.49
CA SER A 20 25.89 -10.05 6.04
C SER A 20 26.51 -10.91 4.93
N TRP A 21 27.38 -11.85 5.29
CA TRP A 21 28.01 -12.73 4.29
C TRP A 21 26.97 -13.57 3.54
N GLU A 22 25.90 -14.01 4.20
CA GLU A 22 24.77 -14.70 3.57
C GLU A 22 24.04 -13.80 2.58
N GLN A 23 23.86 -12.52 2.92
CA GLN A 23 23.22 -11.55 2.05
C GLN A 23 24.05 -11.27 0.80
N ARG A 24 25.39 -11.30 0.89
CA ARG A 24 26.34 -11.09 -0.22
C ARG A 24 26.44 -12.30 -1.17
N LYS A 25 25.87 -13.46 -0.80
CA LYS A 25 25.84 -14.66 -1.64
C LYS A 25 24.81 -14.50 -2.76
N PHE A 26 25.26 -14.36 -4.00
CA PHE A 26 24.35 -14.17 -5.12
C PHE A 26 23.94 -15.50 -5.78
N TYR A 27 24.81 -16.52 -5.77
CA TYR A 27 24.52 -17.82 -6.38
C TYR A 27 25.13 -18.98 -5.60
N ALA A 28 24.52 -20.17 -5.71
CA ALA A 28 25.04 -21.41 -5.14
C ALA A 28 24.84 -22.56 -6.13
N ILE A 29 25.92 -23.31 -6.39
CA ILE A 29 25.89 -24.57 -7.13
C ILE A 29 25.98 -25.70 -6.11
N ASP A 30 25.19 -26.73 -6.36
CA ASP A 30 25.34 -28.05 -5.77
C ASP A 30 25.46 -29.06 -6.91
N MET A 31 26.61 -29.72 -6.98
CA MET A 31 26.99 -30.63 -8.07
C MET A 31 26.08 -31.86 -8.17
N TYR A 32 25.41 -32.25 -7.09
CA TYR A 32 24.55 -33.45 -7.09
C TYR A 32 23.10 -33.14 -7.42
N SER A 33 22.61 -31.95 -7.05
CA SER A 33 21.19 -31.60 -7.21
C SER A 33 20.88 -30.83 -8.49
N GLN A 34 21.88 -30.24 -9.16
CA GLN A 34 21.69 -29.41 -10.35
C GLN A 34 22.14 -30.16 -11.62
N SER A 35 21.47 -29.90 -12.74
CA SER A 35 21.82 -30.49 -14.05
C SER A 35 23.16 -29.97 -14.56
N VAL A 36 23.94 -30.83 -15.22
CA VAL A 36 25.27 -30.52 -15.76
C VAL A 36 25.27 -29.27 -16.63
N ASP A 37 24.28 -29.10 -17.52
CA ASP A 37 24.20 -27.94 -18.41
C ASP A 37 24.11 -26.62 -17.63
N LYS A 38 23.28 -26.57 -16.59
CA LYS A 38 23.13 -25.40 -15.72
C LYS A 38 24.43 -25.08 -14.97
N ILE A 39 25.13 -26.11 -14.50
CA ILE A 39 26.40 -25.95 -13.79
C ILE A 39 27.45 -25.37 -14.76
N ALA A 40 27.56 -25.95 -15.95
CA ALA A 40 28.46 -25.50 -17.01
C ALA A 40 28.16 -24.05 -17.42
N ASP A 41 26.89 -23.70 -17.58
CA ASP A 41 26.45 -22.34 -17.90
C ASP A 41 26.88 -21.35 -16.82
N VAL A 42 26.70 -21.68 -15.54
CA VAL A 42 27.08 -20.80 -14.42
C VAL A 42 28.60 -20.61 -14.39
N PHE A 43 29.38 -21.68 -14.56
CA PHE A 43 30.84 -21.56 -14.65
C PHE A 43 31.28 -20.76 -15.87
N ASN A 44 30.70 -21.00 -17.04
CA ASN A 44 31.02 -20.23 -18.22
C ASN A 44 30.58 -18.77 -18.10
N LYS A 45 29.55 -18.47 -17.31
CA LYS A 45 29.06 -17.11 -17.11
C LYS A 45 29.90 -16.31 -16.12
N PHE A 46 30.42 -16.95 -15.07
CA PHE A 46 31.10 -16.25 -13.98
C PHE A 46 32.60 -16.53 -13.89
N LEU A 47 33.10 -17.65 -14.40
CA LEU A 47 34.51 -18.07 -14.28
C LEU A 47 35.27 -18.09 -15.61
N ASN A 48 34.59 -17.91 -16.74
CA ASN A 48 35.27 -17.82 -18.04
C ASN A 48 36.26 -16.65 -18.04
N LYS A 49 37.52 -16.92 -18.40
CA LYS A 49 38.62 -15.96 -18.36
C LYS A 49 38.31 -14.68 -19.12
N ASP A 50 37.77 -14.77 -20.32
CA ASP A 50 37.51 -13.62 -21.18
C ASP A 50 36.40 -12.74 -20.58
N LYS A 51 35.35 -13.37 -20.02
CA LYS A 51 34.26 -12.66 -19.35
C LYS A 51 34.66 -12.03 -18.02
N VAL A 52 35.65 -12.61 -17.34
CA VAL A 52 36.21 -12.03 -16.11
C VAL A 52 37.07 -10.81 -16.46
N LEU A 53 37.94 -10.92 -17.46
CA LEU A 53 38.81 -9.83 -17.91
C LEU A 53 38.02 -8.66 -18.50
N SER A 54 36.96 -8.93 -19.26
CA SER A 54 36.08 -7.89 -19.82
C SER A 54 35.16 -7.23 -18.78
N GLY A 55 35.07 -7.80 -17.56
CA GLY A 55 34.16 -7.34 -16.51
C GLY A 55 32.71 -7.80 -16.68
N GLU A 56 32.37 -8.52 -17.76
CA GLU A 56 31.02 -9.02 -18.03
C GLU A 56 30.52 -9.97 -16.91
N ALA A 57 31.41 -10.81 -16.38
CA ALA A 57 31.11 -11.71 -15.25
C ALA A 57 30.64 -10.92 -14.01
N LEU A 58 31.26 -9.77 -13.73
CA LEU A 58 30.88 -8.92 -12.60
C LEU A 58 29.54 -8.22 -12.82
N ILE A 59 29.28 -7.75 -14.05
CA ILE A 59 28.00 -7.14 -14.43
C ILE A 59 26.86 -8.16 -14.27
N ASN A 60 27.06 -9.37 -14.80
CA ASN A 60 26.11 -10.46 -14.69
C ASN A 60 25.84 -10.85 -13.23
N ALA A 61 26.88 -10.89 -12.39
CA ALA A 61 26.76 -11.20 -10.96
C ALA A 61 25.95 -10.12 -10.21
N LYS A 62 26.24 -8.84 -10.47
CA LYS A 62 25.48 -7.70 -9.89
C LYS A 62 24.01 -7.71 -10.29
N LYS A 63 23.69 -8.02 -11.55
CA LYS A 63 22.31 -8.14 -12.03
C LYS A 63 21.56 -9.24 -11.28
N LEU A 64 22.15 -10.43 -11.19
CA LEU A 64 21.54 -11.57 -10.52
C LEU A 64 21.35 -11.32 -9.02
N TYR A 65 22.32 -10.66 -8.39
CA TYR A 65 22.24 -10.19 -7.01
C TYR A 65 21.09 -9.21 -6.78
N GLY A 66 20.95 -8.20 -7.65
CA GLY A 66 19.87 -7.21 -7.58
C GLY A 66 18.48 -7.84 -7.71
N ASP A 67 18.31 -8.78 -8.65
CA ASP A 67 17.04 -9.49 -8.84
C ASP A 67 16.67 -10.34 -7.61
N ARG A 68 17.67 -10.98 -6.96
CA ARG A 68 17.47 -11.75 -5.74
C ARG A 68 17.13 -10.86 -4.54
N GLN A 69 17.90 -9.80 -4.31
CA GLN A 69 17.60 -8.83 -3.25
C GLN A 69 16.20 -8.25 -3.41
N LYS A 70 15.82 -7.87 -4.64
CA LYS A 70 14.46 -7.38 -4.93
C LYS A 70 13.41 -8.42 -4.55
N LYS A 71 13.58 -9.68 -4.94
CA LYS A 71 12.66 -10.77 -4.56
C LYS A 71 12.59 -10.99 -3.06
N ASP A 72 13.72 -10.95 -2.35
CA ASP A 72 13.77 -11.17 -0.90
C ASP A 72 13.15 -9.99 -0.13
N ILE A 73 13.42 -8.75 -0.55
CA ILE A 73 12.77 -7.54 -0.02
C ILE A 73 11.26 -7.62 -0.24
N ILE A 74 10.81 -7.99 -1.46
CA ILE A 74 9.38 -8.16 -1.74
C ILE A 74 8.79 -9.24 -0.82
N LYS A 75 9.39 -10.43 -0.75
CA LYS A 75 8.90 -11.53 0.09
C LYS A 75 8.80 -11.15 1.56
N ARG A 76 9.79 -10.46 2.12
CA ARG A 76 9.77 -9.99 3.53
C ARG A 76 8.74 -8.89 3.78
N ASN A 77 8.42 -8.10 2.76
CA ASN A 77 7.46 -7.01 2.88
C ASN A 77 6.03 -7.41 2.50
N ILE A 78 5.79 -8.53 1.81
CA ILE A 78 4.44 -9.05 1.53
C ILE A 78 3.63 -9.25 2.84
N PRO A 79 4.13 -9.93 3.89
CA PRO A 79 3.38 -10.08 5.14
C PRO A 79 3.09 -8.74 5.83
N LYS A 80 4.02 -7.79 5.76
CA LYS A 80 3.83 -6.43 6.31
C LYS A 80 2.78 -5.66 5.51
N ALA A 81 2.81 -5.75 4.19
CA ALA A 81 1.81 -5.17 3.30
C ALA A 81 0.43 -5.78 3.53
N TRP A 82 0.35 -7.11 3.72
CA TRP A 82 -0.89 -7.81 4.08
C TRP A 82 -1.46 -7.29 5.41
N LYS A 83 -0.62 -7.21 6.45
CA LYS A 83 -1.01 -6.64 7.74
C LYS A 83 -1.45 -5.17 7.61
N LYS A 84 -0.78 -4.38 6.77
CA LYS A 84 -1.13 -2.98 6.53
C LYS A 84 -2.47 -2.83 5.81
N LEU A 85 -2.72 -3.59 4.75
CA LEU A 85 -4.00 -3.64 4.04
C LEU A 85 -5.16 -4.05 4.96
N HIS A 86 -4.88 -4.92 5.94
CA HIS A 86 -5.84 -5.36 6.95
C HIS A 86 -6.09 -4.33 8.08
N VAL A 87 -5.05 -3.70 8.63
CA VAL A 87 -5.17 -2.74 9.76
C VAL A 87 -5.64 -1.36 9.32
N GLU A 88 -5.25 -0.93 8.12
CA GLU A 88 -5.68 0.35 7.54
C GLU A 88 -6.98 0.23 6.73
N GLY A 89 -7.54 -0.99 6.65
CA GLY A 89 -8.83 -1.28 6.04
C GLY A 89 -8.93 -0.72 4.64
N ASP A 90 -8.25 -1.35 3.69
CA ASP A 90 -8.50 -1.00 2.29
C ASP A 90 -9.94 -1.41 1.95
N GLU A 91 -10.83 -0.41 1.89
CA GLU A 91 -12.26 -0.56 1.57
C GLU A 91 -12.46 -1.36 0.28
N PHE A 92 -11.48 -1.36 -0.63
CA PHE A 92 -11.45 -2.22 -1.83
C PHE A 92 -11.38 -3.70 -1.54
N PHE A 93 -10.61 -4.12 -0.54
CA PHE A 93 -10.46 -5.54 -0.25
C PHE A 93 -11.73 -6.10 0.41
N ILE A 94 -12.37 -5.30 1.26
CA ILE A 94 -13.67 -5.62 1.85
C ILE A 94 -14.76 -5.64 0.78
N GLU A 95 -14.82 -4.63 -0.08
CA GLU A 95 -15.79 -4.57 -1.18
C GLU A 95 -15.60 -5.72 -2.17
N LEU A 96 -14.35 -6.05 -2.52
CA LEU A 96 -14.04 -7.19 -3.40
C LEU A 96 -14.49 -8.51 -2.78
N LEU A 97 -14.28 -8.71 -1.48
CA LEU A 97 -14.76 -9.89 -0.76
C LEU A 97 -16.28 -9.92 -0.69
N ALA A 98 -16.93 -8.78 -0.45
CA ALA A 98 -18.39 -8.66 -0.43
C ALA A 98 -19.00 -9.02 -1.79
N GLU A 99 -18.51 -8.40 -2.87
CA GLU A 99 -18.95 -8.64 -4.24
C GLU A 99 -18.70 -10.09 -4.67
N THR A 100 -17.52 -10.64 -4.36
CA THR A 100 -17.21 -12.03 -4.70
C THR A 100 -18.13 -13.00 -3.95
N THR A 101 -18.42 -12.72 -2.68
CA THR A 101 -19.33 -13.55 -1.88
C THR A 101 -20.76 -13.46 -2.43
N GLU A 102 -21.23 -12.26 -2.77
CA GLU A 102 -22.52 -12.04 -3.42
C GLU A 102 -22.63 -12.79 -4.75
N ASN A 103 -21.57 -12.80 -5.57
CA ASN A 103 -21.54 -13.57 -6.81
C ASN A 103 -21.59 -15.08 -6.61
N ILE A 104 -21.03 -15.58 -5.49
CA ILE A 104 -20.98 -17.02 -5.19
C ILE A 104 -22.32 -17.51 -4.63
N CYS A 105 -22.94 -16.77 -3.71
CA CYS A 105 -24.12 -17.24 -2.97
C CYS A 105 -25.40 -16.42 -3.21
N GLY A 106 -25.34 -15.34 -3.99
CA GLY A 106 -26.47 -14.43 -4.24
C GLY A 106 -26.78 -13.48 -3.08
N HIS A 107 -26.00 -13.52 -1.99
CA HIS A 107 -26.23 -12.73 -0.79
C HIS A 107 -24.98 -11.92 -0.44
N ARG A 108 -25.15 -10.62 -0.25
CA ARG A 108 -24.05 -9.72 0.11
C ARG A 108 -23.78 -9.79 1.61
N PRO A 109 -22.58 -10.22 2.05
CA PRO A 109 -22.22 -10.25 3.46
C PRO A 109 -22.07 -8.83 4.03
N ASP A 110 -22.33 -8.68 5.33
CA ASP A 110 -22.08 -7.41 6.01
C ASP A 110 -20.58 -7.21 6.25
N ASN A 111 -20.16 -5.95 6.32
CA ASN A 111 -18.79 -5.56 6.56
C ASN A 111 -18.25 -6.16 7.87
N LEU A 112 -19.11 -6.29 8.90
CA LEU A 112 -18.77 -6.92 10.17
C LEU A 112 -18.42 -8.41 9.99
N GLU A 113 -19.18 -9.15 9.17
CA GLU A 113 -18.95 -10.58 8.91
C GLU A 113 -17.61 -10.81 8.18
N ILE A 114 -17.31 -9.94 7.19
CA ILE A 114 -16.03 -9.97 6.48
C ILE A 114 -14.88 -9.65 7.44
N SER A 115 -15.04 -8.64 8.30
CA SER A 115 -14.03 -8.28 9.29
C SER A 115 -13.76 -9.41 10.29
N GLU A 116 -14.79 -10.06 10.80
CA GLU A 116 -14.65 -11.21 11.70
C GLU A 116 -13.93 -12.37 11.03
N PHE A 117 -14.28 -12.67 9.78
CA PHE A 117 -13.59 -13.69 8.99
C PHE A 117 -12.09 -13.38 8.82
N LEU A 118 -11.75 -12.14 8.45
CA LEU A 118 -10.35 -11.72 8.27
C LEU A 118 -9.56 -11.77 9.60
N LEU A 119 -10.18 -11.40 10.71
CA LEU A 119 -9.57 -11.52 12.05
C LEU A 119 -9.36 -13.00 12.44
N ASN A 120 -10.28 -13.89 12.04
CA ASN A 120 -10.20 -15.31 12.36
C ASN A 120 -9.08 -16.02 11.57
N ILE A 121 -8.86 -15.68 10.30
CA ILE A 121 -7.74 -16.21 9.48
C ILE A 121 -6.39 -16.00 10.18
N ILE A 122 -6.20 -14.86 10.84
CA ILE A 122 -4.93 -14.52 11.50
C ILE A 122 -4.74 -15.26 12.82
N LYS A 123 -5.84 -15.54 13.53
CA LYS A 123 -5.81 -16.34 14.76
C LYS A 123 -5.51 -17.81 14.47
N GLN A 124 -5.66 -18.27 13.21
CA GLN A 124 -5.26 -19.61 12.84
C GLN A 124 -3.73 -19.76 12.85
N PRO A 125 -3.20 -20.85 13.46
CA PRO A 125 -1.76 -21.06 13.62
C PRO A 125 -0.98 -21.27 12.31
N GLN A 126 -1.65 -21.35 11.15
CA GLN A 126 -1.01 -21.58 9.85
C GLN A 126 -0.12 -20.40 9.40
N MET A 127 -0.26 -19.20 9.98
CA MET A 127 0.63 -18.05 9.70
C MET A 127 1.74 -17.83 10.74
N GLN A 128 2.04 -18.81 11.62
CA GLN A 128 3.14 -18.68 12.60
C GLN A 128 4.51 -19.17 12.10
N ILE A 129 4.59 -19.75 10.91
CA ILE A 129 5.87 -20.19 10.32
C ILE A 129 6.56 -19.00 9.63
N LEU A 130 6.95 -17.95 10.36
CA LEU A 130 8.02 -17.04 9.90
C LEU A 130 8.58 -16.08 10.98
N ASN A 131 8.47 -16.41 12.28
CA ASN A 131 9.03 -15.60 13.36
C ASN A 131 9.98 -16.39 14.26
N LYS A 132 11.03 -16.95 13.68
CA LYS A 132 12.34 -17.24 14.30
C LYS A 132 13.29 -17.13 13.10
N GLU A 133 14.00 -16.03 12.85
CA GLU A 133 15.01 -15.28 13.62
C GLU A 133 14.97 -13.84 13.05
N ASP A 134 14.99 -12.77 13.84
CA ASP A 134 16.22 -12.08 14.25
C ASP A 134 15.90 -11.18 15.45
N ASN A 135 16.30 -11.60 16.64
CA ASN A 135 16.39 -10.75 17.82
C ASN A 135 17.87 -10.42 18.04
N HIS A 136 18.37 -9.36 17.42
CA HIS A 136 19.56 -8.64 17.90
C HIS A 136 19.54 -7.22 17.34
N LEU A 137 19.00 -6.27 18.13
CA LEU A 137 19.75 -5.18 18.75
C LEU A 137 18.80 -4.09 19.30
N GLN A 138 18.92 -3.94 20.62
CA GLN A 138 18.84 -2.71 21.41
C GLN A 138 17.47 -2.05 21.65
N LYS A 139 16.93 -2.42 22.82
CA LYS A 139 16.46 -1.52 23.89
C LYS A 139 16.79 -0.05 23.63
N ASN A 140 15.76 0.79 23.59
CA ASN A 140 15.70 1.89 24.54
C ASN A 140 14.26 2.12 25.01
N SER A 141 14.18 2.24 26.32
CA SER A 141 13.05 2.46 27.20
C SER A 141 12.36 3.78 26.97
N TYR A 142 11.02 3.77 26.89
CA TYR A 142 10.19 4.65 27.71
C TYR A 142 8.94 3.88 28.16
N SER A 143 8.88 3.64 29.46
CA SER A 143 7.64 3.37 30.16
C SER A 143 6.86 4.69 30.31
N SER A 144 5.60 4.70 29.92
CA SER A 144 4.58 5.40 30.70
C SER A 144 3.24 4.69 30.49
N LYS A 145 2.69 4.25 31.63
CA LYS A 145 1.37 3.65 31.76
C LYS A 145 0.32 4.75 31.92
N MET A 146 -0.89 4.41 31.48
CA MET A 146 -2.21 4.90 31.88
C MET A 146 -2.73 6.25 31.36
N PRO A 147 -4.06 6.49 31.34
CA PRO A 147 -5.20 5.54 31.37
C PRO A 147 -6.22 5.77 30.23
N ILE A 148 -6.77 4.68 29.70
CA ILE A 148 -8.04 4.70 28.99
C ILE A 148 -9.13 4.81 30.05
N ASN A 149 -9.77 5.97 30.17
CA ASN A 149 -11.09 6.01 30.79
C ASN A 149 -11.96 7.12 30.20
N LYS A 150 -13.10 6.67 29.64
CA LYS A 150 -14.41 7.33 29.61
C LYS A 150 -14.45 8.80 29.19
N ILE A 151 -14.77 9.05 27.92
CA ILE A 151 -15.99 9.81 27.56
C ILE A 151 -16.59 9.20 26.29
N ILE A 152 -17.48 8.21 26.45
CA ILE A 152 -18.56 7.99 25.50
C ILE A 152 -19.71 8.86 26.00
N LYS A 153 -20.07 9.91 25.23
CA LYS A 153 -21.46 10.22 24.86
C LYS A 153 -21.59 11.54 24.07
N LYS A 154 -22.40 11.43 23.01
CA LYS A 154 -23.14 12.50 22.31
C LYS A 154 -22.29 13.52 21.55
N ASN A 155 -21.87 13.13 20.34
CA ASN A 155 -22.14 13.84 19.08
C ASN A 155 -21.46 13.04 17.96
N ASN A 156 -22.22 12.46 17.03
CA ASN A 156 -21.66 11.71 15.88
C ASN A 156 -21.07 12.64 14.83
N LEU A 157 -20.21 13.56 15.26
CA LEU A 157 -19.58 14.59 14.47
C LEU A 157 -18.09 14.33 14.60
N LEU A 158 -17.50 13.80 13.53
CA LEU A 158 -16.09 13.44 13.55
C LEU A 158 -15.29 14.60 12.95
N SER A 159 -14.22 14.99 13.65
CA SER A 159 -13.15 15.77 13.06
C SER A 159 -12.53 15.01 11.88
N ILE A 160 -11.99 15.75 10.92
CA ILE A 160 -11.37 15.21 9.71
C ILE A 160 -10.14 14.31 10.00
N ASP A 161 -9.65 14.30 11.24
CA ASP A 161 -8.50 13.54 11.72
C ASP A 161 -8.86 12.15 12.28
N ASN A 162 -10.14 11.79 12.26
CA ASN A 162 -10.57 10.48 12.69
C ASN A 162 -10.27 9.39 11.65
N ASN A 163 -10.21 8.15 12.13
CA ASN A 163 -10.20 6.98 11.25
C ASN A 163 -11.65 6.70 10.82
N PHE A 164 -11.89 6.68 9.51
CA PHE A 164 -13.21 6.49 8.90
C PHE A 164 -13.47 5.07 8.39
N THR A 165 -12.58 4.11 8.72
CA THR A 165 -12.75 2.71 8.32
C THR A 165 -14.10 2.17 8.82
N TYR A 166 -14.83 1.48 7.94
CA TYR A 166 -16.16 0.88 8.18
C TYR A 166 -17.30 1.86 8.47
N GLN A 167 -17.11 3.17 8.29
CA GLN A 167 -18.13 4.15 8.58
C GLN A 167 -18.94 4.51 7.33
N LYS A 168 -20.27 4.58 7.44
CA LYS A 168 -21.14 5.07 6.38
C LYS A 168 -21.35 6.57 6.53
N ILE A 169 -21.14 7.32 5.46
CA ILE A 169 -21.36 8.77 5.48
C ILE A 169 -22.84 9.12 5.28
N SER A 170 -23.29 10.19 5.94
CA SER A 170 -24.63 10.77 5.78
C SER A 170 -24.61 12.13 5.07
N TYR A 171 -23.72 13.02 5.47
CA TYR A 171 -23.54 14.33 4.86
C TYR A 171 -22.16 14.91 5.21
N PHE A 172 -21.74 15.92 4.46
CA PHE A 172 -20.70 16.84 4.90
C PHE A 172 -21.23 18.27 4.92
N GLU A 173 -20.60 19.11 5.71
CA GLU A 173 -20.84 20.54 5.76
C GLU A 173 -19.56 21.25 5.38
N PHE A 174 -19.65 22.17 4.41
CA PHE A 174 -18.51 22.97 3.96
C PHE A 174 -18.94 24.43 3.89
N LEU A 175 -18.19 25.32 4.56
CA LEU A 175 -18.54 26.75 4.66
C LEU A 175 -19.99 26.98 5.11
N ARG A 176 -20.46 26.19 6.09
CA ARG A 176 -21.82 26.19 6.64
C ARG A 176 -22.94 25.72 5.69
N GLU A 177 -22.58 25.16 4.54
CA GLU A 177 -23.53 24.53 3.62
C GLU A 177 -23.52 23.02 3.79
N ARG A 178 -24.68 22.45 4.10
CA ARG A 178 -24.86 21.02 4.30
C ARG A 178 -25.20 20.31 2.99
N ILE A 179 -24.37 19.34 2.61
CA ILE A 179 -24.51 18.56 1.38
C ILE A 179 -24.70 17.07 1.73
N PRO A 180 -25.91 16.50 1.50
CA PRO A 180 -26.19 15.10 1.79
C PRO A 180 -25.50 14.18 0.78
N VAL A 181 -24.87 13.11 1.27
CA VAL A 181 -24.14 12.13 0.46
C VAL A 181 -24.29 10.74 1.05
N SER A 182 -24.46 9.74 0.19
CA SER A 182 -24.69 8.35 0.57
C SER A 182 -23.44 7.46 0.49
N SER A 183 -22.30 8.02 0.04
CA SER A 183 -21.03 7.30 -0.05
C SER A 183 -19.84 8.25 -0.01
N TRP A 184 -18.68 7.75 0.40
CA TRP A 184 -17.42 8.51 0.40
C TRP A 184 -17.03 8.99 -1.00
N LYS A 185 -17.25 8.14 -2.02
CA LYS A 185 -17.06 8.50 -3.43
C LYS A 185 -17.91 9.72 -3.82
N LYS A 186 -19.19 9.74 -3.39
CA LYS A 186 -20.11 10.86 -3.65
C LYS A 186 -19.70 12.11 -2.88
N LEU A 187 -19.14 11.97 -1.68
CA LEU A 187 -18.53 13.08 -0.94
C LEU A 187 -17.41 13.73 -1.75
N LEU A 188 -16.43 12.95 -2.25
CA LEU A 188 -15.30 13.52 -3.00
C LEU A 188 -15.78 14.28 -4.24
N VAL A 189 -16.68 13.67 -5.02
CA VAL A 189 -17.23 14.30 -6.23
C VAL A 189 -17.97 15.60 -5.90
N LYS A 190 -18.88 15.58 -4.91
CA LYS A 190 -19.64 16.76 -4.52
C LYS A 190 -18.78 17.86 -3.91
N PHE A 191 -17.76 17.49 -3.16
CA PHE A 191 -16.79 18.44 -2.63
C PHE A 191 -16.00 19.10 -3.76
N SER A 192 -15.53 18.33 -4.75
CA SER A 192 -14.83 18.89 -5.92
C SER A 192 -15.72 19.80 -6.77
N GLU A 193 -17.00 19.44 -6.99
CA GLU A 193 -17.99 20.32 -7.64
C GLU A 193 -18.13 21.66 -6.88
N LYS A 194 -18.13 21.61 -5.54
CA LYS A 194 -18.21 22.81 -4.71
C LYS A 194 -16.96 23.69 -4.82
N ILE A 195 -15.78 23.09 -4.84
CA ILE A 195 -14.51 23.82 -5.05
C ILE A 195 -14.49 24.47 -6.43
N TYR A 196 -14.94 23.78 -7.48
CA TYR A 196 -15.09 24.37 -8.82
C TYR A 196 -16.03 25.57 -8.82
N THR A 197 -17.18 25.45 -8.15
CA THR A 197 -18.18 26.53 -8.07
C THR A 197 -17.61 27.78 -7.40
N LEU A 198 -16.76 27.62 -6.38
CA LEU A 198 -16.15 28.73 -5.65
C LEU A 198 -14.93 29.33 -6.37
N HIS A 199 -14.17 28.52 -7.09
CA HIS A 199 -12.89 28.91 -7.71
C HIS A 199 -12.74 28.42 -9.16
N PRO A 200 -13.67 28.76 -10.09
CA PRO A 200 -13.66 28.19 -11.44
C PRO A 200 -12.35 28.50 -12.20
N ASN A 201 -11.82 29.72 -12.04
CA ASN A 201 -10.61 30.17 -12.72
C ASN A 201 -9.32 29.55 -12.17
N LYS A 202 -9.36 28.99 -10.96
CA LYS A 202 -8.19 28.37 -10.30
C LYS A 202 -8.33 26.86 -10.16
N PHE A 203 -9.44 26.30 -10.65
CA PHE A 203 -9.76 24.90 -10.43
C PHE A 203 -8.73 23.94 -11.03
N GLU A 204 -8.08 24.34 -12.14
CA GLU A 204 -6.98 23.59 -12.75
C GLU A 204 -5.89 23.15 -11.76
N ASN A 205 -5.62 23.98 -10.76
CA ASN A 205 -4.60 23.70 -9.75
C ASN A 205 -4.87 22.40 -8.99
N ILE A 206 -6.11 21.91 -8.94
CA ILE A 206 -6.48 20.65 -8.28
C ILE A 206 -5.70 19.43 -8.84
N THR A 207 -5.24 19.51 -10.09
CA THR A 207 -4.41 18.47 -10.74
C THR A 207 -3.00 18.34 -10.15
N SER A 208 -2.54 19.34 -9.37
CA SER A 208 -1.27 19.26 -8.63
C SER A 208 -1.30 18.19 -7.53
N ILE A 209 -2.49 17.82 -7.05
CA ILE A 209 -2.68 16.77 -6.04
C ILE A 209 -2.70 15.42 -6.77
N SER A 210 -1.67 14.62 -6.54
CA SER A 210 -1.48 13.34 -7.23
C SER A 210 -1.05 12.22 -6.28
N GLY A 211 -1.44 10.99 -6.63
CA GLY A 211 -0.95 9.80 -5.97
C GLY A 211 0.41 9.36 -6.54
N THR A 212 1.05 8.40 -5.87
CA THR A 212 2.41 7.93 -6.23
C THR A 212 2.54 7.35 -7.64
N LYS A 213 1.46 6.81 -8.22
CA LYS A 213 1.46 6.14 -9.53
C LYS A 213 0.47 6.71 -10.53
N ARG A 214 -0.57 7.40 -10.05
CA ARG A 214 -1.67 7.91 -10.86
C ARG A 214 -2.18 9.24 -10.27
N PRO A 215 -2.66 10.16 -11.11
CA PRO A 215 -3.29 11.38 -10.63
C PRO A 215 -4.61 11.05 -9.92
N TYR A 216 -5.05 11.92 -9.01
CA TYR A 216 -6.41 11.86 -8.47
C TYR A 216 -7.40 12.65 -9.34
N PHE A 217 -6.92 13.73 -9.96
CA PHE A 217 -7.70 14.61 -10.83
C PHE A 217 -6.99 14.76 -12.18
N THR A 218 -7.73 14.64 -13.28
CA THR A 218 -7.19 14.76 -14.64
C THR A 218 -8.31 15.11 -15.63
N LYS A 219 -7.96 15.70 -16.77
CA LYS A 219 -8.90 15.85 -17.91
C LYS A 219 -9.05 14.56 -18.71
N ASN A 220 -8.10 13.62 -18.56
CA ASN A 220 -8.05 12.37 -19.29
C ASN A 220 -8.53 11.19 -18.44
N GLN A 221 -9.76 10.73 -18.65
CA GLN A 221 -10.36 9.64 -17.88
C GLN A 221 -9.55 8.32 -17.90
N TYR A 222 -8.75 8.07 -18.94
CA TYR A 222 -7.98 6.83 -19.10
C TYR A 222 -6.75 6.75 -18.19
N GLU A 223 -6.37 7.86 -17.54
CA GLU A 223 -5.30 7.88 -16.54
C GLU A 223 -5.78 7.40 -15.16
N LEU A 224 -7.11 7.29 -14.97
CA LEU A 224 -7.76 6.87 -13.73
C LEU A 224 -8.21 5.41 -13.80
N ARG A 225 -8.34 4.76 -12.64
CA ARG A 225 -8.89 3.39 -12.55
C ARG A 225 -10.41 3.40 -12.62
N LEU A 226 -11.05 4.22 -11.80
CA LEU A 226 -12.51 4.37 -11.78
C LEU A 226 -12.87 5.86 -11.89
N PRO A 227 -12.81 6.43 -13.11
CA PRO A 227 -13.04 7.84 -13.33
C PRO A 227 -14.50 8.20 -13.04
N LYS A 228 -14.71 9.32 -12.34
CA LYS A 228 -16.01 9.98 -12.24
C LYS A 228 -15.89 11.42 -12.71
N LYS A 229 -16.73 11.82 -13.66
CA LYS A 229 -16.76 13.20 -14.15
C LYS A 229 -17.23 14.14 -13.03
N ILE A 230 -16.53 15.25 -12.85
CA ILE A 230 -16.95 16.34 -11.97
C ILE A 230 -17.91 17.21 -12.79
N ASN A 231 -19.15 17.35 -12.32
CA ASN A 231 -20.18 18.04 -13.08
C ASN A 231 -19.79 19.49 -13.39
N ASN A 232 -20.19 19.95 -14.59
CA ASN A 232 -19.89 21.29 -15.13
C ASN A 232 -18.40 21.55 -15.36
N THR A 233 -17.58 20.50 -15.46
CA THR A 233 -16.15 20.61 -15.77
C THR A 233 -15.70 19.56 -16.78
N ASP A 234 -14.50 19.75 -17.34
CA ASP A 234 -13.79 18.75 -18.14
C ASP A 234 -12.91 17.81 -17.31
N TYR A 235 -12.97 17.93 -15.98
CA TYR A 235 -12.16 17.13 -15.07
C TYR A 235 -12.88 15.87 -14.60
N TYR A 236 -12.09 14.83 -14.40
CA TYR A 236 -12.48 13.56 -13.79
C TYR A 236 -11.73 13.39 -12.47
N VAL A 237 -12.36 12.71 -11.53
CA VAL A 237 -11.78 12.34 -10.24
C VAL A 237 -11.74 10.82 -10.09
N GLU A 238 -10.65 10.30 -9.49
CA GLU A 238 -10.53 8.90 -9.10
C GLU A 238 -11.54 8.56 -8.00
N THR A 239 -12.30 7.48 -8.17
CA THR A 239 -13.24 7.00 -7.15
C THR A 239 -12.94 5.61 -6.62
N ASN A 240 -11.87 4.98 -7.12
CA ASN A 240 -11.26 3.80 -6.54
C ASN A 240 -10.31 4.18 -5.37
N LEU A 241 -10.87 4.87 -4.36
CA LEU A 241 -10.22 5.26 -3.12
C LEU A 241 -11.01 4.85 -1.86
N SER A 242 -10.32 4.58 -0.75
CA SER A 242 -10.94 4.34 0.55
C SER A 242 -11.42 5.64 1.20
N ALA A 243 -12.31 5.56 2.18
CA ALA A 243 -12.77 6.68 2.99
C ALA A 243 -11.62 7.57 3.51
N ASN A 244 -10.57 6.95 4.09
CA ASN A 244 -9.42 7.66 4.64
C ASN A 244 -8.59 8.34 3.53
N SER A 245 -8.39 7.68 2.39
CA SER A 245 -7.71 8.28 1.24
C SER A 245 -8.50 9.47 0.68
N ILE A 246 -9.82 9.35 0.60
CA ILE A 246 -10.71 10.44 0.16
C ILE A 246 -10.59 11.64 1.10
N VAL A 247 -10.64 11.40 2.41
CA VAL A 247 -10.49 12.47 3.40
C VAL A 247 -9.09 13.11 3.32
N SER A 248 -8.03 12.33 3.11
CA SER A 248 -6.68 12.86 2.90
C SER A 248 -6.62 13.79 1.68
N ILE A 249 -7.17 13.35 0.54
CA ILE A 249 -7.21 14.17 -0.69
C ILE A 249 -7.99 15.46 -0.44
N ILE A 250 -9.08 15.39 0.32
CA ILE A 250 -9.86 16.59 0.65
C ILE A 250 -9.07 17.56 1.52
N LYS A 251 -8.25 17.08 2.47
CA LYS A 251 -7.32 17.94 3.21
C LYS A 251 -6.31 18.62 2.28
N ASP A 252 -5.78 17.88 1.31
CA ASP A 252 -4.86 18.44 0.31
C ASP A 252 -5.55 19.49 -0.57
N VAL A 253 -6.82 19.27 -0.95
CA VAL A 253 -7.62 20.27 -1.68
C VAL A 253 -7.91 21.49 -0.80
N LEU A 254 -8.27 21.31 0.47
CA LEU A 254 -8.50 22.43 1.39
C LEU A 254 -7.24 23.29 1.52
N THR A 255 -6.06 22.68 1.74
CA THR A 255 -4.80 23.44 1.84
C THR A 255 -4.45 24.15 0.53
N LEU A 256 -4.59 23.47 -0.61
CA LEU A 256 -4.32 24.04 -1.93
C LEU A 256 -5.17 25.28 -2.23
N PHE A 257 -6.44 25.29 -1.82
CA PHE A 257 -7.36 26.41 -2.05
C PHE A 257 -7.44 27.40 -0.86
N GLY A 258 -6.59 27.24 0.16
CA GLY A 258 -6.46 28.19 1.27
C GLY A 258 -7.53 28.08 2.36
N TYR A 259 -8.22 26.95 2.44
CA TYR A 259 -9.23 26.66 3.47
C TYR A 259 -8.63 25.95 4.68
N LYS A 260 -9.26 26.15 5.84
CA LYS A 260 -8.90 25.46 7.08
C LYS A 260 -9.62 24.12 7.15
N TYR A 261 -9.03 23.15 7.83
CA TYR A 261 -9.69 21.87 8.09
C TYR A 261 -10.98 22.01 8.92
N SER A 262 -11.07 23.07 9.74
CA SER A 262 -12.28 23.42 10.48
C SER A 262 -13.45 23.85 9.60
N ASP A 263 -13.19 24.22 8.34
CA ASP A 263 -14.22 24.66 7.40
C ASP A 263 -15.02 23.48 6.82
N LEU A 264 -14.55 22.25 7.03
CA LEU A 264 -15.22 21.01 6.64
C LEU A 264 -15.60 20.17 7.88
N MET A 265 -16.85 19.74 7.92
CA MET A 265 -17.35 18.81 8.93
C MET A 265 -17.99 17.61 8.27
N ILE A 266 -17.68 16.40 8.75
CA ILE A 266 -18.19 15.14 8.19
C ILE A 266 -19.10 14.47 9.21
N LYS A 267 -20.30 14.10 8.77
CA LYS A 267 -21.27 13.36 9.56
C LYS A 267 -21.44 11.94 9.04
N ILE A 268 -21.21 10.97 9.92
CA ILE A 268 -21.46 9.55 9.67
C ILE A 268 -22.87 9.18 10.11
N SER A 269 -23.49 8.25 9.39
CA SER A 269 -24.79 7.69 9.76
C SER A 269 -24.64 6.79 10.98
N ASN A 270 -25.61 6.86 11.88
CA ASN A 270 -25.70 5.88 12.95
C ASN A 270 -26.18 4.58 12.32
N ASN A 271 -25.43 3.49 12.49
CA ASN A 271 -26.00 2.16 12.36
C ASN A 271 -26.98 1.93 13.51
#